data_AF-A0A0P0ISZ2-F1
#
_entry.id   AF-A0A0P0ISZ2-F1
#
_cell.length_a   1.000
_cell.length_b   1.000
_cell.length_c   1.000
_cell.angle_alpha   90.00
_cell.angle_beta   90.00
_cell.angle_gamma   90.00
#
_symmetry.space_group_name_H-M   'P 1'
#
loop_
_entity.id
_entity.type
_entity.pdbx_description
1 polymer ?
#
loop_
_entity_poly.entity_id
_entity_poly.type
_entity_poly.pdbx_seq_one_letter_code
_entity_poly.pdbx_strand_id
1 'polypeptide(L)'
;MLVVFFVVLIGLFLVLVLYFGMFLLSVKDCSVFKVFSFESGFKSVGKVQSAFSIHFFVMMLMFVLFDLEVVMLLGLIVFDLVFILVFLVVFFFVSGGFLMEYYFGKLVWIV
;
A
#
# COMPACT_ATOMS: atom_id res chain seq x y z
N MET A 1 -4.91 -11.07 -25.13
CA MET A 1 -3.73 -10.24 -24.79
C MET A 1 -3.71 -8.89 -25.50
N LEU A 2 -3.96 -8.82 -26.82
CA LEU A 2 -3.91 -7.56 -27.59
C LEU A 2 -4.85 -6.45 -27.07
N VAL A 3 -6.07 -6.80 -26.67
CA VAL A 3 -7.05 -5.85 -26.07
C VAL A 3 -6.53 -5.26 -24.76
N VAL A 4 -5.92 -6.08 -23.90
CA VAL A 4 -5.36 -5.61 -22.62
C VAL A 4 -4.23 -4.61 -22.87
N PHE A 5 -3.36 -4.90 -23.84
CA PHE A 5 -2.27 -4.00 -24.22
C PHE A 5 -2.80 -2.65 -24.73
N PHE A 6 -3.85 -2.65 -25.55
CA PHE A 6 -4.48 -1.41 -26.00
C PHE A 6 -5.10 -0.60 -24.86
N VAL A 7 -5.80 -1.25 -23.91
CA VAL A 7 -6.38 -0.56 -22.76
C VAL A 7 -5.29 0.12 -21.91
N VAL A 8 -4.18 -0.58 -21.66
CA VAL A 8 -3.05 -0.01 -20.90
C VAL A 8 -2.41 1.17 -21.64
N LEU A 9 -2.20 1.04 -22.96
CA LEU A 9 -1.65 2.13 -23.79
C LEU A 9 -2.54 3.37 -23.77
N ILE A 10 -3.86 3.20 -23.94
CA ILE A 10 -4.81 4.31 -23.92
C ILE A 10 -4.82 4.97 -22.52
N GLY A 11 -4.78 4.17 -21.45
CA GLY A 11 -4.71 4.68 -20.08
C GLY A 11 -3.46 5.52 -19.82
N LEU A 12 -2.28 5.00 -20.20
CA LEU A 12 -1.02 5.73 -20.08
C LEU A 12 -1.00 7.00 -20.93
N PHE A 13 -1.50 6.92 -22.16
CA PHE A 13 -1.60 8.07 -23.05
C PHE A 13 -2.47 9.17 -22.45
N LEU A 14 -3.64 8.83 -21.89
CA LEU A 14 -4.52 9.77 -21.22
C LEU A 14 -3.85 10.44 -20.01
N VAL A 15 -3.17 9.67 -19.15
CA VAL A 15 -2.46 10.23 -17.99
C VAL A 15 -1.40 11.23 -18.43
N LEU A 16 -0.62 10.90 -19.47
CA LEU A 16 0.42 11.78 -20.00
C LEU A 16 -0.19 13.05 -20.61
N VAL A 17 -1.22 12.92 -21.46
CA VAL A 17 -1.88 14.08 -22.09
C VAL A 17 -2.48 15.00 -21.03
N LEU A 18 -3.13 14.47 -20.00
CA LEU A 18 -3.69 15.27 -18.92
C LEU A 18 -2.60 15.96 -18.09
N TYR A 19 -1.52 15.25 -17.75
CA TYR A 19 -0.41 15.82 -16.99
C TYR A 19 0.30 16.94 -17.77
N PHE A 20 0.63 16.72 -19.04
CA PHE A 20 1.24 17.73 -19.91
C PHE A 20 0.27 18.89 -20.19
N GLY A 21 -1.02 18.59 -20.38
CA GLY A 21 -2.06 19.60 -20.53
C GLY A 21 -2.09 20.53 -19.33
N MET A 22 -2.18 19.98 -18.12
CA MET A 22 -2.16 20.77 -16.87
C MET A 22 -0.86 21.56 -16.72
N PHE A 23 0.28 20.97 -17.08
CA PHE A 23 1.56 21.67 -17.01
C PHE A 23 1.61 22.90 -17.93
N LEU A 24 1.07 22.79 -19.16
CA LEU A 24 1.08 23.86 -20.17
C LEU A 24 0.01 24.93 -19.92
N LEU A 25 -1.18 24.53 -19.46
CA LEU A 25 -2.32 25.44 -19.22
C LEU A 25 -2.21 26.20 -17.89
N SER A 26 -1.47 25.69 -16.91
CA SER A 26 -1.39 26.28 -15.57
C SER A 26 -0.49 27.52 -15.54
N VAL A 27 -1.05 28.63 -15.05
CA VAL A 27 -0.27 29.82 -14.70
C VAL A 27 0.45 29.57 -13.36
N LYS A 28 1.77 29.51 -13.40
CA LYS A 28 2.60 29.23 -12.22
C LYS A 28 3.35 30.49 -11.77
N ASP A 29 3.01 30.96 -10.57
CA ASP A 29 3.83 31.95 -9.86
C ASP A 29 4.94 31.24 -9.07
N CYS A 30 6.20 31.50 -9.41
CA CYS A 30 7.36 30.98 -8.70
C CYS A 30 7.79 31.89 -7.54
N SER A 31 6.82 32.51 -6.83
CA SER A 31 7.14 33.37 -5.70
C SER A 31 7.69 32.54 -4.54
N VAL A 32 8.71 33.08 -3.87
CA VAL A 32 9.45 32.40 -2.80
C VAL A 32 8.51 31.87 -1.70
N PHE A 33 7.49 32.63 -1.31
CA PHE A 33 6.49 32.23 -0.31
C PHE A 33 5.59 31.07 -0.74
N LYS A 34 5.38 30.86 -2.05
CA LYS A 34 4.56 29.78 -2.59
C LYS A 34 5.34 28.48 -2.77
N VAL A 35 6.67 28.58 -2.90
CA VAL A 35 7.58 27.44 -3.08
C VAL A 35 8.03 26.85 -1.74
N PHE A 36 7.97 27.62 -0.64
CA PHE A 36 8.29 27.11 0.68
C PHE A 36 7.25 26.10 1.21
N SER A 37 7.72 25.13 2.00
CA SER A 37 6.88 24.19 2.72
C SER A 37 5.92 24.91 3.67
N PHE A 38 4.68 24.43 3.72
CA PHE A 38 3.69 24.96 4.65
C PHE A 38 3.99 24.52 6.08
N GLU A 39 4.21 25.48 6.98
CA GLU A 39 4.40 25.25 8.42
C GLU A 39 3.54 26.17 9.27
N SER A 40 2.26 26.28 8.93
CA SER A 40 1.30 27.10 9.70
C SER A 40 1.74 28.56 9.90
N GLY A 41 2.49 29.12 8.93
CA GLY A 41 3.00 30.50 8.97
C GLY A 41 4.35 30.69 9.68
N PHE A 42 4.96 29.62 10.19
CA PHE A 42 6.28 29.66 10.84
C PHE A 42 7.41 29.27 9.86
N LYS A 43 8.65 29.51 10.29
CA LYS A 43 9.86 29.05 9.59
C LYS A 43 10.26 27.68 10.11
N SER A 44 10.73 26.82 9.20
CA SER A 44 11.21 25.48 9.52
C SER A 44 12.31 25.51 10.56
N VAL A 45 11.98 25.01 11.75
CA VAL A 45 12.93 24.83 12.84
C VAL A 45 13.45 23.40 12.78
N GLY A 46 14.68 23.24 12.28
CA GLY A 46 15.39 21.97 12.25
C GLY A 46 15.20 21.15 10.97
N LYS A 47 15.80 19.96 10.96
CA LYS A 47 15.65 19.00 9.86
C LYS A 47 14.46 18.10 10.17
N VAL A 48 13.66 17.79 9.15
CA VAL A 48 12.60 16.76 9.21
C VAL A 48 13.26 15.37 9.18
N GLN A 49 14.09 15.06 10.16
CA GLN A 49 14.50 13.68 10.41
C GLN A 49 13.56 13.13 11.46
N SER A 50 12.48 12.51 10.99
CA SER A 50 11.58 11.76 11.86
C SER A 50 12.33 10.56 12.42
N ALA A 51 12.36 10.41 13.75
CA ALA A 51 12.69 9.14 14.36
C ALA A 51 11.74 8.08 13.82
N PHE A 52 12.29 7.00 13.27
CA PHE A 52 11.50 5.92 12.70
C PHE A 52 10.86 5.13 13.85
N SER A 53 9.53 5.10 13.90
CA SER A 53 8.83 4.33 14.94
C SER A 53 8.84 2.85 14.58
N ILE A 54 9.34 2.03 15.51
CA ILE A 54 9.40 0.56 15.38
C ILE A 54 8.01 -0.05 15.15
N HIS A 55 6.95 0.60 15.63
CA HIS A 55 5.56 0.16 15.41
C HIS A 55 5.20 0.01 13.93
N PHE A 56 5.56 0.98 13.07
CA PHE A 56 5.29 0.88 11.63
C PHE A 56 6.09 -0.23 10.96
N PHE A 57 7.29 -0.53 11.45
CA PHE A 57 8.08 -1.64 10.96
C PHE A 57 7.45 -3.00 11.25
N VAL A 58 6.99 -3.19 12.49
CA VAL A 58 6.29 -4.42 12.88
C VAL A 58 5.04 -4.59 12.04
N MET A 59 4.21 -3.54 11.89
CA MET A 59 3.00 -3.59 11.06
C MET A 59 3.32 -3.95 9.59
N MET A 60 4.40 -3.41 9.02
CA MET A 60 4.80 -3.74 7.65
C MET A 60 5.27 -5.20 7.53
N LEU A 61 6.02 -5.72 8.50
CA LEU A 61 6.40 -7.13 8.53
C LEU A 61 5.18 -8.07 8.62
N MET A 62 4.20 -7.75 9.46
CA MET A 62 2.97 -8.53 9.56
C MET A 62 2.19 -8.52 8.24
N PHE A 63 2.11 -7.35 7.58
CA PHE A 63 1.46 -7.24 6.27
C PHE A 63 2.11 -8.14 5.22
N VAL A 64 3.45 -8.17 5.15
CA VAL A 64 4.18 -9.02 4.19
C VAL A 64 3.92 -10.51 4.44
N LEU A 65 3.90 -10.94 5.71
CA LEU A 65 3.59 -12.33 6.06
C LEU A 65 2.16 -12.71 5.67
N PHE A 66 1.19 -11.85 5.99
CA PHE A 66 -0.21 -12.08 5.65
C PHE A 66 -0.46 -12.10 4.13
N ASP A 67 0.23 -11.24 3.36
CA ASP A 67 0.13 -11.24 1.89
C ASP A 67 0.60 -12.59 1.30
N LEU A 68 1.69 -13.15 1.82
CA LEU A 68 2.17 -14.48 1.42
C LEU A 68 1.17 -15.59 1.76
N GLU A 69 0.52 -15.52 2.93
CA GLU A 69 -0.52 -16.46 3.33
C GLU A 69 -1.75 -16.40 2.43
N VAL A 70 -2.17 -15.21 2.02
CA VAL A 70 -3.27 -15.01 1.07
C VAL A 70 -2.90 -15.55 -0.32
N VAL A 71 -1.67 -15.33 -0.80
CA VAL A 71 -1.19 -15.91 -2.05
C VAL A 71 -1.22 -17.45 -2.00
N MET A 72 -0.82 -18.04 -0.87
CA MET A 72 -0.92 -19.49 -0.66
C MET A 72 -2.38 -19.99 -0.71
N LEU A 73 -3.32 -19.26 -0.08
CA LEU A 73 -4.74 -19.59 -0.12
C LEU A 73 -5.33 -19.50 -1.54
N LEU A 74 -4.99 -18.45 -2.30
CA LEU A 74 -5.45 -18.26 -3.68
C LEU A 74 -4.94 -19.36 -4.61
N GLY A 75 -3.70 -19.83 -4.40
CA GLY A 75 -3.10 -20.90 -5.20
C GLY A 75 -3.78 -22.27 -5.05
N LEU A 76 -4.53 -22.48 -3.97
CA LEU A 76 -5.20 -23.75 -3.65
C LEU A 76 -6.62 -23.88 -4.22
N ILE A 77 -7.11 -22.90 -4.99
CA ILE A 77 -8.44 -22.92 -5.61
C ILE A 77 -8.43 -23.83 -6.86
N VAL A 78 -8.23 -25.13 -6.65
CA VAL A 78 -8.37 -26.18 -7.66
C VAL A 78 -9.55 -27.07 -7.28
N PHE A 79 -10.41 -27.38 -8.25
CA PHE A 79 -11.65 -28.14 -8.03
C PHE A 79 -11.38 -29.64 -7.87
N ASP A 80 -10.94 -30.03 -6.66
CA ASP A 80 -10.79 -31.42 -6.25
C ASP A 80 -11.08 -31.56 -4.74
N LEU A 81 -11.67 -32.68 -4.31
CA LEU A 81 -12.03 -32.90 -2.89
C LEU A 81 -10.82 -32.84 -1.95
N VAL A 82 -9.65 -33.28 -2.42
CA VAL A 82 -8.40 -33.21 -1.66
C VAL A 82 -7.94 -31.76 -1.48
N PHE A 83 -8.07 -30.93 -2.52
CA PHE A 83 -7.71 -29.51 -2.46
C PHE A 83 -8.61 -28.72 -1.52
N ILE A 84 -9.90 -29.07 -1.42
CA ILE A 84 -10.82 -28.46 -0.45
C ILE A 84 -10.36 -28.76 0.99
N LEU A 85 -9.91 -29.98 1.28
CA LEU A 85 -9.38 -30.33 2.60
C LEU A 85 -8.09 -29.56 2.93
N VAL A 86 -7.16 -29.47 1.99
CA VAL A 86 -5.92 -28.69 2.17
C VAL A 86 -6.22 -27.20 2.35
N PHE A 87 -7.14 -26.65 1.56
CA PHE A 87 -7.61 -25.28 1.71
C PHE A 87 -8.16 -25.02 3.12
N LEU A 88 -9.02 -25.90 3.64
CA LEU A 88 -9.56 -25.76 4.99
C LEU A 88 -8.47 -25.77 6.06
N VAL A 89 -7.49 -26.68 5.96
CA VAL A 89 -6.36 -26.75 6.91
C VAL A 89 -5.55 -25.45 6.90
N VAL A 90 -5.19 -24.95 5.71
CA VAL A 90 -4.44 -23.70 5.57
C VAL A 90 -5.26 -22.49 6.03
N PHE A 91 -6.55 -22.45 5.73
CA PHE A 91 -7.45 -21.39 6.19
C PHE A 91 -7.52 -21.32 7.73
N PHE A 92 -7.65 -22.47 8.39
CA PHE A 92 -7.63 -22.50 9.86
C PHE A 92 -6.28 -22.11 10.44
N PHE A 93 -5.17 -22.47 9.79
CA PHE A 93 -3.84 -22.04 10.19
C PHE A 93 -3.69 -20.50 10.13
N VAL A 94 -4.07 -19.89 9.01
CA VAL A 94 -4.01 -18.43 8.80
C VAL A 94 -4.91 -17.69 9.78
N SER A 95 -6.16 -18.12 9.93
CA SER A 95 -7.10 -17.50 10.89
C SER A 95 -6.62 -17.64 12.34
N GLY A 96 -5.99 -18.76 12.70
CA GLY A 96 -5.37 -18.97 14.00
C GLY A 96 -4.18 -18.05 14.26
N GLY A 97 -3.30 -17.85 13.27
CA GLY A 97 -2.20 -16.90 13.31
C GLY A 97 -2.68 -15.47 13.56
N PHE A 98 -3.71 -15.05 12.82
CA PHE A 98 -4.33 -13.73 13.01
C PHE A 98 -4.92 -13.53 14.42
N LEU A 99 -5.64 -14.52 14.95
CA LEU A 99 -6.19 -14.45 16.31
C LEU A 99 -5.09 -14.37 17.38
N MET A 100 -3.99 -15.10 17.17
CA MET A 100 -2.82 -15.09 18.04
C MET A 100 -2.20 -13.69 18.08
N GLU A 101 -1.99 -13.06 16.92
CA GLU A 101 -1.44 -11.72 16.81
C GLU A 101 -2.31 -10.64 17.44
N TYR A 102 -3.64 -10.77 17.30
CA TYR A 102 -4.60 -9.91 17.95
C TYR A 102 -4.50 -10.03 19.48
N TYR A 103 -4.41 -11.25 20.01
CA TYR A 103 -4.24 -11.49 21.45
C TYR A 103 -2.94 -10.90 22.00
N PHE A 104 -1.84 -10.93 21.23
CA PHE A 104 -0.57 -10.30 21.63
C PHE A 104 -0.57 -8.76 21.54
N GLY A 105 -1.66 -8.15 21.05
CA GLY A 105 -1.78 -6.69 20.98
C GLY A 105 -0.82 -6.04 19.98
N LYS A 106 -0.18 -6.81 19.08
CA LYS A 106 0.74 -6.28 18.06
C LYS A 106 0.05 -5.34 17.07
N LEU A 107 -1.26 -5.47 16.94
CA LEU A 107 -2.13 -4.67 16.07
C LEU A 107 -2.63 -3.38 16.74
N VAL A 108 -2.36 -3.20 18.05
CA VAL A 108 -2.85 -2.05 18.78
C VAL A 108 -1.94 -0.86 18.54
N TRP A 109 -2.52 0.22 18.02
CA TRP A 109 -1.83 1.49 17.89
C TRP A 109 -2.03 2.31 19.17
N ILE A 110 -1.23 2.04 20.19
CA ILE A 110 -1.08 2.96 21.33
C ILE A 110 0.09 3.89 20.99
N VAL A 111 -0.26 5.16 20.79
CA VAL A 111 0.70 6.28 20.74
C VAL A 111 1.24 6.52 22.14
#